data_AF-A0AA37WRE7-F1
#
_entry.id   AF-A0AA37WRE7-F1
#
_cell.length_a   1.000
_cell.length_b   1.000
_cell.length_c   1.000
_cell.angle_alpha   90.00
_cell.angle_beta   90.00
_cell.angle_gamma   90.00
#
_symmetry.space_group_name_H-M   'P 1'
#
loop_
_entity.id
_entity.type
_entity.pdbx_description
1 polymer ?
#
loop_
_entity_poly.entity_id
_entity_poly.type
_entity_poly.pdbx_seq_one_letter_code
_entity_poly.pdbx_strand_id
1 'polypeptide(L)'
;MNLGDFCIGADFDHSGKHYRCIDIGVYRVIGCLVDDIKKFGNSAQQHIFDEETMKACCVLITNNSSERVYKNVPAMKLSPHWDLSQERVFIENLLNQRFNFMMVFFSLVIAGAINARSIPFASSGIAALGYWICRLLAKAVARAQEKLDAILFELSKDYMHPVAFTDREAKSTVSQRKLIGYRIPKIAYNNLLAVSAVFATVSFYQLWNDNDLKVTIEGIISFITRNYVK
;
A
#
# COMPACT_ATOMS: atom_id res chain seq x y z
N MET A 1 16.23 -15.38 0.02
CA MET A 1 15.97 -14.10 0.73
C MET A 1 15.19 -14.43 1.98
N ASN A 2 15.85 -14.39 3.14
CA ASN A 2 15.24 -14.73 4.42
C ASN A 2 14.35 -13.56 4.87
N LEU A 3 13.06 -13.84 5.04
CA LEU A 3 12.13 -12.99 5.76
C LEU A 3 12.52 -13.06 7.24
N GLY A 4 13.32 -12.10 7.70
CA GLY A 4 13.61 -11.93 9.12
C GLY A 4 12.34 -11.54 9.86
N ASP A 5 12.04 -12.33 10.90
CA ASP A 5 10.96 -12.10 11.85
C ASP A 5 11.08 -10.70 12.48
N PHE A 6 10.11 -9.85 12.18
CA PHE A 6 9.99 -8.52 12.76
C PHE A 6 8.92 -8.60 13.85
N CYS A 7 9.31 -8.95 15.07
CA CYS A 7 8.44 -8.84 16.24
C CYS A 7 8.36 -7.36 16.65
N ILE A 8 7.23 -6.71 16.39
CA ILE A 8 6.93 -5.39 16.95
C ILE A 8 6.36 -5.62 18.36
N GLY A 9 7.00 -5.00 19.36
CA GLY A 9 6.63 -5.10 20.76
C GLY A 9 5.16 -4.74 21.01
N ALA A 10 4.50 -5.53 21.84
CA ALA A 10 3.22 -5.16 22.41
C ALA A 10 3.48 -4.14 23.53
N ASP A 11 2.94 -2.93 23.36
CA ASP A 11 2.99 -1.89 24.39
C ASP A 11 1.87 -2.15 25.41
N PHE A 12 2.25 -2.31 26.68
CA PHE A 12 1.31 -2.61 27.76
C PHE A 12 0.73 -1.31 28.32
N ASP A 13 -0.59 -1.12 28.17
CA ASP A 13 -1.31 -0.10 28.93
C ASP A 13 -1.51 -0.59 30.37
N HIS A 14 -1.10 0.23 31.35
CA HIS A 14 -1.21 -0.02 32.79
C HIS A 14 -2.66 -0.15 33.30
N SER A 15 -3.66 0.07 32.45
CA SER A 15 -5.08 0.09 32.81
C SER A 15 -5.79 -1.27 32.76
N GLY A 16 -5.15 -2.33 32.24
CA GLY A 16 -5.62 -3.71 32.34
C GLY A 16 -7.02 -4.02 31.79
N LYS A 17 -7.62 -3.15 30.95
CA LYS A 17 -9.04 -3.31 30.58
C LYS A 17 -9.41 -3.30 29.09
N HIS A 18 -8.53 -3.00 28.13
CA HIS A 18 -8.89 -3.23 26.73
C HIS A 18 -7.66 -3.46 25.83
N TYR A 19 -7.54 -4.67 25.29
CA TYR A 19 -6.67 -4.97 24.17
C TYR A 19 -7.30 -4.40 22.90
N ARG A 20 -6.65 -3.43 22.25
CA ARG A 20 -6.98 -3.03 20.89
C ARG A 20 -5.82 -3.45 20.01
N CYS A 21 -5.96 -4.59 19.33
CA CYS A 21 -4.99 -5.01 18.33
C CYS A 21 -4.91 -3.93 17.24
N ILE A 22 -3.75 -3.31 17.09
CA ILE A 22 -3.48 -2.44 15.94
C ILE A 22 -3.32 -3.37 14.73
N ASP A 23 -4.33 -3.32 13.87
CA ASP A 23 -4.54 -4.19 12.73
C ASP A 23 -3.53 -3.86 11.61
N ILE A 24 -2.27 -4.28 11.78
CA ILE A 24 -1.27 -4.23 10.71
C ILE A 24 -1.60 -5.39 9.78
N GLY A 25 -2.16 -5.08 8.61
CA GLY A 25 -2.76 -6.01 7.63
C GLY A 25 -1.91 -7.16 7.08
N VAL A 26 -0.72 -7.41 7.63
CA VAL A 26 0.06 -8.66 7.43
C VAL A 26 -0.45 -9.77 8.37
N TYR A 27 -0.96 -9.45 9.55
CA TYR A 27 -1.50 -10.44 10.49
C TYR A 27 -2.87 -11.00 10.11
N ARG A 28 -3.61 -10.34 9.20
CA ARG A 28 -4.91 -10.85 8.74
C ARG A 28 -4.80 -12.16 7.96
N VAL A 29 -3.66 -12.41 7.30
CA VAL A 29 -3.41 -13.67 6.58
C VAL A 29 -3.03 -14.80 7.55
N ILE A 30 -2.31 -14.48 8.64
CA ILE A 30 -1.93 -15.47 9.66
C ILE A 30 -3.09 -15.77 10.62
N GLY A 31 -3.90 -14.76 10.98
CA GLY A 31 -5.10 -14.93 11.80
C GLY A 31 -6.14 -15.86 11.17
N CYS A 32 -6.39 -15.71 9.87
CA CYS A 32 -7.26 -16.64 9.14
C CYS A 32 -6.69 -18.07 9.11
N LEU A 33 -5.36 -18.24 9.06
CA LEU A 33 -4.73 -19.56 9.07
C LEU A 33 -4.83 -20.24 10.46
N VAL A 34 -4.75 -19.48 11.54
CA VAL A 34 -4.87 -20.00 12.91
C VAL A 34 -6.32 -20.38 13.25
N ASP A 35 -7.30 -19.63 12.75
CA ASP A 35 -8.72 -19.95 12.94
C ASP A 35 -9.15 -21.19 12.12
N ASP A 36 -8.52 -21.44 10.97
CA ASP A 36 -8.71 -22.68 10.21
C ASP A 36 -8.05 -23.89 10.88
N ILE A 37 -6.88 -23.73 11.53
CA ILE A 37 -6.24 -24.81 12.30
C ILE A 37 -7.08 -25.19 13.54
N LYS A 38 -7.73 -24.21 14.19
CA LYS A 38 -8.67 -24.49 15.31
C LYS A 38 -9.92 -25.25 14.87
N LYS A 39 -10.34 -25.15 13.60
CA LYS A 39 -11.48 -25.90 13.07
C LYS A 39 -11.17 -27.38 12.79
N PHE A 40 -9.90 -27.75 12.64
CA PHE A 40 -9.48 -29.15 12.40
C PHE A 40 -9.09 -29.91 13.68
N GLY A 41 -8.94 -29.23 14.81
CA GLY A 41 -8.53 -29.84 16.09
C GLY A 41 -9.68 -30.12 17.03
N ASN A 42 -10.69 -30.89 16.61
CA ASN A 42 -11.79 -31.30 17.50
C ASN A 42 -11.86 -32.83 17.55
N SER A 43 -11.00 -33.42 18.37
CA SER A 43 -11.25 -34.67 19.13
C SER A 43 -9.98 -35.04 19.91
N ALA A 44 -10.09 -35.01 21.23
CA ALA A 44 -9.18 -35.62 22.21
C ALA A 44 -7.81 -34.97 22.42
N GLN A 45 -7.78 -33.87 23.18
CA GLN A 45 -6.87 -33.66 24.35
C GLN A 45 -7.04 -32.22 24.85
N GLN A 46 -8.10 -31.98 25.63
CA GLN A 46 -8.43 -30.67 26.19
C GLN A 46 -8.49 -30.70 27.72
N HIS A 47 -7.60 -31.48 28.33
CA HIS A 47 -7.31 -31.41 29.75
C HIS A 47 -5.81 -31.29 29.91
N ILE A 48 -5.36 -30.40 30.78
CA ILE A 48 -3.96 -30.05 31.09
C ILE A 48 -3.43 -28.87 30.25
N PHE A 49 -4.03 -27.70 30.38
CA PHE A 49 -3.30 -26.43 30.34
C PHE A 49 -4.06 -25.45 31.22
N ASP A 50 -3.71 -25.43 32.51
CA ASP A 50 -4.32 -24.56 33.50
C ASP A 50 -3.99 -23.09 33.20
N GLU A 51 -5.00 -22.24 33.21
CA GLU A 51 -4.88 -20.79 33.03
C GLU A 51 -3.93 -20.15 34.06
N GLU A 52 -3.78 -20.79 35.24
CA GLU A 52 -2.85 -20.37 36.29
C GLU A 52 -1.37 -20.64 35.95
N THR A 53 -1.03 -21.68 35.18
CA THR A 53 0.37 -21.92 34.79
C THR A 53 0.84 -20.94 33.72
N MET A 54 -0.05 -20.48 32.85
CA MET A 54 0.27 -19.44 31.86
C MET A 54 0.45 -18.06 32.51
N LYS A 55 -0.34 -17.73 33.55
CA LYS A 55 -0.16 -16.50 34.35
C LYS A 55 1.12 -16.53 35.18
N ALA A 56 1.50 -17.67 35.74
CA ALA A 56 2.75 -17.81 36.51
C ALA A 56 4.02 -17.68 35.64
N CYS A 57 4.00 -18.21 34.40
CA CYS A 57 5.13 -18.05 33.47
C CYS A 57 5.29 -16.60 32.98
N CYS A 58 4.20 -15.83 32.87
CA CYS A 58 4.27 -14.44 32.41
C CYS A 58 4.82 -13.49 33.49
N VAL A 59 4.57 -13.78 34.77
CA VAL A 59 5.02 -12.94 35.90
C VAL A 59 6.50 -13.13 36.23
N LEU A 60 7.10 -14.28 35.93
CA LEU A 60 8.52 -14.54 36.22
C LEU A 60 9.50 -13.96 35.19
N ILE A 61 9.01 -13.50 34.03
CA ILE A 61 9.87 -12.92 32.99
C ILE A 61 10.02 -11.40 33.13
N THR A 62 9.11 -10.70 33.83
CA THR A 62 9.09 -9.23 33.83
C THR A 62 9.92 -8.57 34.93
N ASN A 63 10.31 -9.28 36.00
CA ASN A 63 10.82 -8.60 37.20
C ASN A 63 12.29 -8.85 37.57
N ASN A 64 13.07 -9.65 36.84
CA ASN A 64 14.46 -9.92 37.27
C ASN A 64 15.52 -10.16 36.18
N SER A 65 15.14 -10.19 34.90
CA SER A 65 16.02 -10.66 33.81
C SER A 65 16.58 -9.55 32.91
N SER A 66 16.09 -8.31 32.98
CA SER A 66 16.55 -7.24 32.06
C SER A 66 17.88 -6.58 32.49
N GLU A 67 18.19 -6.52 33.79
CA GLU A 67 19.39 -5.77 34.25
C GLU A 67 20.70 -6.56 34.25
N ARG A 68 20.68 -7.90 34.23
CA ARG A 68 21.92 -8.70 34.37
C ARG A 68 22.52 -9.21 33.07
N VAL A 69 21.80 -9.19 31.95
CA VAL A 69 22.29 -9.76 30.68
C VAL A 69 23.21 -8.79 29.91
N TYR A 70 23.19 -7.49 30.21
CA TYR A 70 24.03 -6.51 29.51
C TYR A 70 25.45 -6.32 30.08
N LYS A 71 25.79 -6.90 31.23
CA LYS A 71 27.08 -6.61 31.90
C LYS A 71 28.31 -7.25 31.23
N ASN A 72 28.13 -8.23 30.34
CA ASN A 72 29.24 -8.95 29.71
C ASN A 72 29.16 -8.96 28.17
N VAL A 73 28.33 -8.12 27.55
CA VAL A 73 28.37 -7.96 26.09
C VAL A 73 29.63 -7.15 25.77
N PRO A 74 30.61 -7.71 25.03
CA PRO A 74 31.81 -6.96 24.63
C PRO A 74 31.35 -5.69 23.95
N ALA A 75 32.05 -4.56 24.17
CA ALA A 75 31.71 -3.24 23.66
C ALA A 75 31.46 -3.26 22.14
N MET A 76 30.24 -3.64 21.74
CA MET A 76 29.75 -3.51 20.39
C MET A 76 29.74 -2.02 20.15
N LYS A 77 30.41 -1.57 19.09
CA LYS A 77 30.27 -0.19 18.59
C LYS A 77 28.78 0.09 18.56
N LEU A 78 28.27 0.87 19.51
CA LEU A 78 26.87 1.25 19.54
C LEU A 78 26.60 1.84 18.16
N SER A 79 25.66 1.22 17.44
CA SER A 79 25.12 1.86 16.26
C SER A 79 24.72 3.28 16.66
N PRO A 80 24.99 4.30 15.82
CA PRO A 80 24.63 5.68 16.12
C PRO A 80 23.22 5.72 16.70
N HIS A 81 23.04 6.37 17.85
CA HIS A 81 21.73 6.47 18.48
C HIS A 81 20.78 7.14 17.48
N TRP A 82 19.80 6.37 17.01
CA TRP A 82 18.87 6.82 15.98
C TRP A 82 17.65 7.42 16.65
N ASP A 83 17.62 8.75 16.74
CA ASP A 83 16.51 9.46 17.37
C ASP A 83 15.24 9.38 16.51
N LEU A 84 14.06 9.36 17.13
CA LEU A 84 12.79 9.38 16.40
C LEU A 84 12.63 10.60 15.48
N SER A 85 13.29 11.72 15.81
CA SER A 85 13.35 12.90 14.95
C SER A 85 14.11 12.62 13.64
N GLN A 86 15.20 11.84 13.70
CA GLN A 86 15.95 11.43 12.51
C GLN A 86 15.13 10.44 11.68
N GLU A 87 14.44 9.49 12.33
CA GLU A 87 13.53 8.55 11.65
C GLU A 87 12.42 9.30 10.89
N ARG A 88 11.82 10.32 11.51
CA ARG A 88 10.82 11.16 10.85
C ARG A 88 11.35 11.77 9.57
N VAL A 89 12.50 12.45 9.63
CA VAL A 89 13.12 13.10 8.45
C VAL A 89 13.45 12.08 7.37
N PHE A 90 13.93 10.90 7.74
CA PHE A 90 14.19 9.81 6.82
C PHE A 90 12.92 9.34 6.10
N ILE A 91 11.82 9.10 6.84
CA ILE A 91 10.55 8.66 6.26
C ILE A 91 9.90 9.75 5.40
N GLU A 92 9.99 11.02 5.79
CA GLU A 92 9.51 12.15 4.98
C GLU A 92 10.24 12.24 3.64
N ASN A 93 11.57 12.09 3.64
CA ASN A 93 12.36 12.05 2.42
C ASN A 93 12.00 10.84 1.53
N LEU A 94 11.81 9.67 2.13
CA LEU A 94 11.41 8.46 1.43
C LEU A 94 10.02 8.61 0.78
N LEU A 95 9.07 9.22 1.50
CA LEU A 95 7.73 9.53 1.00
C LEU A 95 7.81 10.48 -0.20
N ASN A 96 8.57 11.57 -0.08
CA ASN A 96 8.75 12.57 -1.14
C ASN A 96 9.38 11.94 -2.40
N GLN A 97 10.42 11.13 -2.23
CA GLN A 97 11.07 10.43 -3.35
C GLN A 97 10.10 9.50 -4.09
N ARG A 98 9.33 8.68 -3.35
CA ARG A 98 8.34 7.76 -3.94
C ARG A 98 7.20 8.49 -4.63
N PHE A 99 6.74 9.58 -4.04
CA PHE A 99 5.70 10.43 -4.61
C PHE A 99 6.17 11.06 -5.93
N ASN A 100 7.37 11.66 -5.94
CA ASN A 100 7.95 12.25 -7.16
C ASN A 100 8.15 11.20 -8.25
N PHE A 101 8.65 10.02 -7.89
CA PHE A 101 8.79 8.90 -8.83
C PHE A 101 7.44 8.49 -9.45
N MET A 102 6.38 8.39 -8.62
CA MET A 102 5.03 8.11 -9.10
C MET A 102 4.51 9.19 -10.07
N MET A 103 4.75 10.47 -9.78
CA MET A 103 4.33 11.59 -10.64
C MET A 103 5.04 11.58 -11.99
N VAL A 104 6.36 11.34 -11.98
CA VAL A 104 7.15 11.18 -13.22
C VAL A 104 6.64 9.99 -14.02
N PHE A 105 6.44 8.84 -13.38
CA PHE A 105 5.92 7.65 -14.05
C PHE A 105 4.52 7.89 -14.65
N PHE A 106 3.62 8.53 -13.90
CA PHE A 106 2.31 8.93 -14.40
C PHE A 106 2.41 9.81 -15.65
N SER A 107 3.29 10.82 -15.65
CA SER A 107 3.50 11.70 -16.80
C SER A 107 4.01 10.93 -18.03
N LEU A 108 4.91 9.97 -17.82
CA LEU A 108 5.46 9.13 -18.88
C LEU A 108 4.39 8.22 -19.49
N VAL A 109 3.52 7.62 -18.67
CA VAL A 109 2.40 6.80 -19.15
C VAL A 109 1.44 7.62 -20.01
N ILE A 110 1.08 8.82 -19.56
CA ILE A 110 0.19 9.71 -20.33
C ILE A 110 0.83 10.09 -21.68
N ALA A 111 2.10 10.50 -21.66
CA ALA A 111 2.83 10.83 -22.89
C ALA A 111 2.92 9.63 -23.84
N GLY A 112 3.20 8.43 -23.32
CA GLY A 112 3.22 7.19 -24.09
C GLY A 112 1.86 6.85 -24.70
N ALA A 113 0.78 6.97 -23.94
CA ALA A 113 -0.57 6.71 -24.42
C ALA A 113 -1.00 7.70 -25.52
N ILE A 114 -0.61 8.97 -25.43
CA ILE A 114 -0.88 9.99 -26.46
C ILE A 114 -0.10 9.68 -27.75
N ASN A 115 1.18 9.33 -27.64
CA ASN A 115 2.02 9.02 -28.80
C ASN A 115 1.63 7.71 -29.50
N ALA A 116 1.07 6.74 -28.77
CA ALA A 116 0.62 5.46 -29.31
C ALA A 116 -0.77 5.50 -29.98
N ARG A 117 -1.32 6.70 -30.27
CA ARG A 117 -2.66 6.86 -30.85
C ARG A 117 -2.79 6.28 -32.27
N SER A 118 -1.69 6.13 -33.01
CA SER A 118 -1.69 5.59 -34.38
C SER A 118 -1.97 4.09 -34.45
N ILE A 119 -1.71 3.35 -33.38
CA ILE A 119 -1.90 1.89 -33.34
C ILE A 119 -3.16 1.60 -32.51
N PRO A 120 -4.23 1.05 -33.10
CA PRO A 120 -5.44 0.70 -32.36
C PRO A 120 -5.10 -0.27 -31.22
N PHE A 121 -5.76 -0.12 -30.08
CA PHE A 121 -5.51 -0.86 -28.83
C PHE A 121 -4.17 -0.62 -28.11
N ALA A 122 -3.11 -0.19 -28.79
CA ALA A 122 -1.81 0.03 -28.14
C ALA A 122 -1.88 1.12 -27.05
N SER A 123 -2.54 2.25 -27.35
CA SER A 123 -2.75 3.33 -26.40
C SER A 123 -3.56 2.89 -25.16
N SER A 124 -4.62 2.09 -25.36
CA SER A 124 -5.38 1.50 -24.26
C SER A 124 -4.54 0.52 -23.44
N GLY A 125 -3.71 -0.30 -24.09
CA GLY A 125 -2.82 -1.25 -23.41
C GLY A 125 -1.79 -0.54 -22.52
N ILE A 126 -1.16 0.51 -23.03
CA ILE A 126 -0.20 1.33 -22.27
C ILE A 126 -0.87 1.99 -21.07
N ALA A 127 -2.06 2.57 -21.25
CA ALA A 127 -2.81 3.19 -20.16
C ALA A 127 -3.24 2.17 -19.08
N ALA A 128 -3.70 0.97 -19.48
CA ALA A 128 -4.09 -0.10 -18.57
C ALA A 128 -2.89 -0.66 -17.78
N LEU A 129 -1.74 -0.86 -18.43
CA LEU A 129 -0.50 -1.26 -17.76
C LEU A 129 -0.04 -0.18 -16.79
N GLY A 130 -0.07 1.08 -17.23
CA GLY A 130 0.25 2.23 -16.40
C GLY A 130 -0.65 2.36 -15.17
N TYR A 131 -1.96 2.08 -15.30
CA TYR A 131 -2.90 2.02 -14.17
C TYR A 131 -2.46 1.02 -13.11
N TRP A 132 -2.11 -0.20 -13.51
CA TRP A 132 -1.66 -1.25 -12.58
C TRP A 132 -0.38 -0.85 -11.85
N ILE A 133 0.61 -0.34 -12.57
CA ILE A 133 1.88 0.09 -11.97
C ILE A 133 1.66 1.28 -11.03
N CYS A 134 0.92 2.31 -11.45
CA CYS A 134 0.58 3.46 -10.61
C CYS A 134 -0.18 3.04 -9.34
N ARG A 135 -1.08 2.04 -9.43
CA ARG A 135 -1.79 1.51 -8.26
C ARG A 135 -0.84 0.83 -7.27
N LEU A 136 0.17 0.10 -7.76
CA LEU A 136 1.20 -0.50 -6.90
C LEU A 136 2.09 0.57 -6.24
N LEU A 137 2.50 1.59 -6.98
CA LEU A 137 3.25 2.72 -6.45
C LEU A 137 2.43 3.51 -5.42
N ALA A 138 1.14 3.74 -5.67
CA ALA A 138 0.24 4.40 -4.72
C ALA A 138 0.14 3.63 -3.40
N LYS A 139 0.09 2.29 -3.42
CA LYS A 139 0.16 1.47 -2.20
C LYS A 139 1.50 1.61 -1.47
N ALA A 140 2.61 1.71 -2.20
CA ALA A 140 3.93 1.90 -1.60
C ALA A 140 4.09 3.29 -0.94
N VAL A 141 3.45 4.32 -1.50
CA VAL A 141 3.34 5.66 -0.90
C VAL A 141 2.45 5.62 0.34
N ALA A 142 1.27 4.99 0.25
CA ALA A 142 0.32 4.86 1.37
C ALA A 142 0.97 4.19 2.58
N ARG A 143 1.75 3.11 2.38
CA ARG A 143 2.48 2.44 3.46
C ARG A 143 3.55 3.33 4.10
N ALA A 144 4.21 4.18 3.32
CA ALA A 144 5.18 5.14 3.87
C ALA A 144 4.46 6.23 4.69
N GLN A 145 3.28 6.67 4.25
CA GLN A 145 2.45 7.62 4.98
C GLN A 145 1.96 7.04 6.31
N GLU A 146 1.52 5.76 6.34
CA GLU A 146 1.10 5.09 7.59
C GLU A 146 2.23 5.04 8.63
N LYS A 147 3.46 4.77 8.19
CA LYS A 147 4.63 4.80 9.08
C LYS A 147 4.91 6.20 9.61
N LEU A 148 4.82 7.21 8.74
CA LEU A 148 4.99 8.61 9.14
C LEU A 148 3.93 9.02 10.16
N ASP A 149 2.68 8.66 9.92
CA ASP A 149 1.56 8.95 10.82
C ASP A 149 1.75 8.27 12.18
N ALA A 150 2.29 7.04 12.23
CA ALA A 150 2.62 6.36 13.48
C ALA A 150 3.73 7.07 14.28
N ILE A 151 4.80 7.51 13.61
CA ILE A 151 5.90 8.27 14.26
C ILE A 151 5.38 9.61 14.79
N LEU A 152 4.61 10.33 13.98
CA LEU A 152 4.02 11.62 14.38
C LEU A 152 3.06 11.46 15.55
N PHE A 153 2.29 10.38 15.58
CA PHE A 153 1.43 10.05 16.71
C PHE A 153 2.24 9.86 17.99
N GLU A 154 3.33 9.11 17.94
CA GLU A 154 4.21 8.92 19.11
C GLU A 154 4.85 10.24 19.56
N LEU A 155 5.36 11.03 18.62
CA LEU A 155 5.95 12.35 18.88
C LEU A 155 4.93 13.35 19.45
N SER A 156 3.65 13.20 19.12
CA SER A 156 2.59 14.09 19.63
C SER A 156 2.21 13.83 21.08
N LYS A 157 2.62 12.69 21.67
CA LYS A 157 2.37 12.39 23.08
C LYS A 157 3.22 13.24 24.02
N ASP A 158 4.41 13.67 23.58
CA ASP A 158 5.25 14.57 24.35
C ASP A 158 4.80 16.04 24.14
N TYR A 159 4.25 16.64 25.19
CA TYR A 159 3.77 18.01 25.18
C TYR A 159 4.88 19.04 24.92
N MET A 160 6.13 18.73 25.25
CA MET A 160 7.27 19.62 25.06
C MET A 160 7.90 19.49 23.66
N HIS A 161 7.46 18.52 22.86
CA HIS A 161 8.01 18.29 21.54
C HIS A 161 7.53 19.35 20.51
N PRO A 162 8.42 19.92 19.67
CA PRO A 162 8.05 20.96 18.71
C PRO A 162 6.89 20.61 17.77
N VAL A 163 6.74 19.32 17.42
CA VAL A 163 5.64 18.84 16.57
C VAL A 163 4.28 19.09 17.21
N ALA A 164 4.14 18.84 18.53
CA ALA A 164 2.90 19.08 19.25
C ALA A 164 2.54 20.57 19.28
N PHE A 165 3.55 21.44 19.42
CA PHE A 165 3.36 22.89 19.35
C PHE A 165 2.88 23.34 17.97
N THR A 166 3.53 22.90 16.89
CA THR A 166 3.11 23.24 15.52
C THR A 166 1.73 22.70 15.17
N ASP A 167 1.38 21.48 15.62
CA ASP A 167 0.07 20.88 15.34
C ASP A 167 -1.06 21.60 16.10
N ARG A 168 -0.77 22.17 17.27
CA ARG A 168 -1.73 22.99 18.02
C ARG A 168 -1.98 24.34 17.35
N GLU A 169 -0.93 24.97 16.82
CA GLU A 169 -1.02 26.29 16.18
C GLU A 169 -1.63 26.19 14.78
N ALA A 170 -1.36 25.10 14.06
CA ALA A 170 -2.00 24.79 12.79
C ALA A 170 -3.46 24.36 13.01
N LYS A 171 -4.38 25.33 13.24
CA LYS A 171 -5.85 25.15 13.32
C LYS A 171 -6.51 24.63 12.04
N SER A 172 -5.79 23.90 11.18
CA SER A 172 -6.34 23.36 9.95
C SER A 172 -7.25 22.18 10.29
N THR A 173 -8.53 22.29 9.95
CA THR A 173 -9.50 21.20 10.02
C THR A 173 -9.17 20.04 9.08
N VAL A 174 -8.26 20.25 8.12
CA VAL A 174 -7.91 19.27 7.09
C VAL A 174 -6.41 19.00 7.10
N SER A 175 -6.03 17.78 7.49
CA SER A 175 -4.64 17.33 7.40
C SER A 175 -4.18 17.27 5.93
N GLN A 176 -3.35 18.24 5.53
CA GLN A 176 -2.71 18.26 4.20
C GLN A 176 -1.86 17.01 3.95
N ARG A 177 -1.35 16.37 5.00
CA ARG A 177 -0.60 15.10 4.92
C ARG A 177 -1.44 14.00 4.29
N LYS A 178 -2.72 13.88 4.69
CA LYS A 178 -3.65 12.89 4.11
C LYS A 178 -4.00 13.17 2.65
N LEU A 179 -3.97 14.45 2.25
CA LEU A 179 -4.19 14.83 0.85
C LEU A 179 -3.06 14.28 -0.04
N ILE A 180 -1.80 14.52 0.36
CA ILE A 180 -0.62 14.12 -0.40
C ILE A 180 -0.45 12.59 -0.38
N GLY A 181 -0.55 11.95 0.80
CA GLY A 181 -0.28 10.53 0.94
C GLY A 181 -1.36 9.59 0.38
N TYR A 182 -2.62 10.03 0.33
CA TYR A 182 -3.74 9.16 -0.07
C TYR A 182 -4.56 9.69 -1.24
N ARG A 183 -5.01 10.96 -1.19
CA ARG A 183 -5.96 11.46 -2.18
C ARG A 183 -5.32 11.66 -3.55
N ILE A 184 -4.14 12.29 -3.62
CA ILE A 184 -3.47 12.55 -4.90
C ILE A 184 -3.13 11.24 -5.65
N PRO A 185 -2.46 10.24 -5.04
CA PRO A 185 -2.22 8.96 -5.69
C PRO A 185 -3.50 8.27 -6.18
N LYS A 186 -4.58 8.35 -5.38
CA LYS A 186 -5.89 7.79 -5.72
C LYS A 186 -6.51 8.44 -6.95
N ILE A 187 -6.45 9.76 -7.02
CA ILE A 187 -6.94 10.51 -8.19
C ILE A 187 -6.09 10.16 -9.42
N ALA A 188 -4.76 10.12 -9.28
CA ALA A 188 -3.85 9.86 -10.40
C ALA A 188 -4.13 8.51 -11.09
N TYR A 189 -4.23 7.41 -10.34
CA TYR A 189 -4.51 6.12 -10.97
C TYR A 189 -5.96 6.02 -11.46
N ASN A 190 -6.95 6.63 -10.78
CA ASN A 190 -8.33 6.65 -11.26
C ASN A 190 -8.45 7.39 -12.61
N ASN A 191 -7.70 8.48 -12.78
CA ASN A 191 -7.64 9.19 -14.05
C ASN A 191 -7.06 8.31 -15.17
N LEU A 192 -6.03 7.49 -14.88
CA LEU A 192 -5.52 6.53 -15.87
C LEU A 192 -6.55 5.47 -16.27
N LEU A 193 -7.37 5.00 -15.32
CA LEU A 193 -8.45 4.07 -15.62
C LEU A 193 -9.50 4.71 -16.53
N ALA A 194 -9.90 5.95 -16.25
CA ALA A 194 -10.84 6.71 -17.07
C ALA A 194 -10.30 6.95 -18.49
N VAL A 195 -9.04 7.37 -18.60
CA VAL A 195 -8.36 7.57 -19.89
C VAL A 195 -8.26 6.26 -20.68
N SER A 196 -7.93 5.15 -20.02
CA SER A 196 -7.90 3.82 -20.65
C SER A 196 -9.26 3.42 -21.19
N ALA A 197 -10.34 3.67 -20.45
CA ALA A 197 -11.70 3.37 -20.90
C ALA A 197 -12.10 4.22 -22.13
N VAL A 198 -11.76 5.51 -22.12
CA VAL A 198 -11.99 6.40 -23.27
C VAL A 198 -11.24 5.89 -24.50
N PHE A 199 -9.94 5.56 -24.39
CA PHE A 199 -9.18 5.03 -25.52
C PHE A 199 -9.70 3.69 -26.03
N ALA A 200 -10.18 2.81 -25.14
CA ALA A 200 -10.81 1.55 -25.52
C ALA A 200 -12.09 1.79 -26.34
N THR A 201 -12.96 2.70 -25.89
CA THR A 201 -14.21 3.04 -26.62
C THR A 201 -13.94 3.66 -27.99
N VAL A 202 -12.96 4.57 -28.09
CA VAL A 202 -12.55 5.17 -29.37
C VAL A 202 -11.97 4.09 -30.31
N SER A 203 -11.12 3.20 -29.80
CA SER A 203 -10.55 2.11 -30.60
C SER A 203 -11.63 1.15 -31.11
N PHE A 204 -12.62 0.85 -30.27
CA PHE A 204 -13.76 0.02 -30.66
C PHE A 204 -14.61 0.67 -31.74
N TYR A 205 -14.86 1.98 -31.63
CA TYR A 205 -15.61 2.73 -32.65
C TYR A 205 -14.88 2.76 -34.00
N GLN A 206 -13.56 2.94 -34.01
CA GLN A 206 -12.75 2.89 -35.23
C GLN A 206 -12.81 1.49 -35.88
N LEU A 207 -12.66 0.43 -35.08
CA LEU A 207 -12.75 -0.94 -35.56
C LEU A 207 -14.13 -1.24 -36.16
N TRP A 208 -15.20 -0.76 -35.52
CA TRP A 208 -16.57 -0.91 -36.02
C TRP A 208 -16.74 -0.25 -37.38
N ASN A 209 -16.32 1.01 -37.51
CA ASN A 209 -16.48 1.79 -38.75
C ASN A 209 -15.67 1.19 -39.92
N ASP A 210 -14.48 0.65 -39.65
CA ASP A 210 -13.67 -0.01 -40.68
C ASP A 210 -14.30 -1.32 -41.17
N ASN A 211 -14.97 -2.07 -40.29
CA ASN A 211 -15.66 -3.31 -40.65
C ASN A 211 -16.92 -3.05 -41.46
N ASP A 212 -17.76 -2.08 -41.06
CA ASP A 212 -18.96 -1.71 -41.81
C ASP A 212 -18.60 -1.19 -43.21
N LEU A 213 -17.55 -0.39 -43.32
CA LEU A 213 -17.07 0.11 -44.61
C LEU A 213 -16.57 -1.04 -45.50
N LYS A 214 -15.80 -1.98 -44.95
CA LYS A 214 -15.30 -3.15 -45.69
C LYS A 214 -16.44 -4.04 -46.18
N VAL A 215 -17.39 -4.39 -45.32
CA VAL A 215 -18.54 -5.23 -45.68
C VAL A 215 -19.37 -4.55 -46.77
N THR A 216 -19.55 -3.23 -46.68
CA THR A 216 -20.28 -2.45 -47.70
C THR A 216 -19.55 -2.44 -49.04
N ILE A 217 -18.23 -2.20 -49.04
CA ILE A 217 -17.42 -2.19 -50.26
C ILE A 217 -17.37 -3.57 -50.91
N GLU A 218 -17.15 -4.65 -50.14
CA GLU A 218 -17.15 -6.02 -50.67
C GLU A 218 -18.52 -6.41 -51.23
N GLY A 219 -19.61 -6.00 -50.57
CA GLY A 219 -20.97 -6.18 -51.07
C GLY A 219 -21.21 -5.48 -52.40
N ILE A 220 -20.75 -4.23 -52.55
CA ILE A 220 -20.87 -3.46 -53.80
C ILE A 220 -20.02 -4.08 -54.92
N ILE A 221 -18.77 -4.47 -54.64
CA ILE A 221 -17.88 -5.11 -55.63
C ILE A 221 -18.49 -6.44 -56.11
N SER A 222 -18.99 -7.27 -55.18
CA SER A 222 -19.70 -8.51 -55.48
C SER A 222 -20.91 -8.28 -56.40
N PHE A 223 -21.72 -7.26 -56.10
CA PHE A 223 -22.89 -6.90 -56.89
C PHE A 223 -22.53 -6.42 -58.30
N ILE A 224 -21.52 -5.55 -58.44
CA ILE A 224 -21.06 -5.06 -59.75
C ILE A 224 -20.49 -6.22 -60.57
N THR A 225 -19.63 -7.06 -59.97
CA THR A 225 -19.00 -8.20 -60.67
C THR A 225 -20.05 -9.18 -61.20
N ARG A 226 -21.11 -9.45 -60.42
CA ARG A 226 -22.20 -10.36 -60.85
C ARG A 226 -23.04 -9.82 -62.02
N ASN A 227 -23.17 -8.50 -62.15
CA ASN A 227 -24.01 -7.89 -63.18
C ASN A 227 -23.26 -7.56 -64.48
N TYR A 228 -21.96 -7.28 -64.40
CA TYR A 228 -21.17 -6.81 -65.56
C TYR A 228 -20.19 -7.84 -66.13
N VAL A 229 -20.01 -8.99 -65.48
CA VAL A 229 -19.19 -10.11 -66.00
C VAL A 229 -20.11 -11.23 -66.50
N LYS A 230 -20.83 -10.94 -67.59
CA LYS A 230 -21.54 -11.91 -68.44
C LYS A 230 -21.11 -11.67 -69.89
#